data_AF-A0A8J2VTB7-F1
#
_entry.id   AF-A0A8J2VTB7-F1
#
_cell.length_a   1.000
_cell.length_b   1.000
_cell.length_c   1.000
_cell.angle_alpha   90.00
_cell.angle_beta   90.00
_cell.angle_gamma   90.00
#
_symmetry.space_group_name_H-M   'P 1'
#
loop_
_entity.id
_entity.type
_entity.pdbx_description
1 polymer ?
#
loop_
_entity_poly.entity_id
_entity_poly.type
_entity_poly.pdbx_seq_one_letter_code
_entity_poly.pdbx_strand_id
1 'polypeptide(L)'
;MVVDLCREKPLVLYAFTTDEQLAKRIAENTSSGGMCINDTVMQMGVDTLPFGGVGSSGMGAYHGKASFDTFTHKKSCLIRNFAAIGEKLGSGRYPPYTDGKLSFITTLMRKRNGPSLKYLPHLIAFALGAGVAYGIATWQKMSSEQI
;
A
#
# COMPACT_ATOMS: atom_id res chain seq x y z
N MET A 1 15.89 15.67 27.75
CA MET A 1 15.32 16.77 26.94
C MET A 1 13.81 16.77 27.14
N VAL A 2 13.22 17.89 27.59
CA VAL A 2 11.78 17.99 27.85
C VAL A 2 11.06 18.16 26.51
N VAL A 3 10.25 17.18 26.15
CA VAL A 3 9.35 17.26 25.00
C VAL A 3 8.05 17.88 25.51
N ASP A 4 7.91 19.19 25.33
CA ASP A 4 6.68 19.90 25.68
C ASP A 4 5.63 19.63 24.58
N LEU A 5 4.63 18.80 24.92
CA LEU A 5 3.57 18.34 24.02
C LEU A 5 2.46 19.38 23.80
N CYS A 6 2.47 20.50 24.53
CA CYS A 6 1.42 21.53 24.50
C CYS A 6 1.74 22.74 23.62
N ARG A 7 2.78 22.67 22.78
CA ARG A 7 3.20 23.77 21.90
C ARG A 7 2.80 23.53 20.45
N GLU A 8 2.74 24.64 19.69
CA GLU A 8 2.58 24.61 18.25
C GLU A 8 3.65 23.74 17.58
N LYS A 9 3.27 23.06 16.49
CA LYS A 9 4.10 22.06 15.82
C LYS A 9 5.37 22.69 15.23
N PRO A 10 6.58 22.31 15.69
CA PRO A 10 7.82 22.93 15.25
C PRO A 10 8.25 22.42 13.87
N LEU A 11 9.11 23.20 13.21
CA LEU A 11 9.72 22.81 11.92
C LEU A 11 10.63 21.60 12.07
N VAL A 12 11.50 21.58 13.10
CA VAL A 12 12.38 20.45 13.39
C VAL A 12 12.39 20.16 14.89
N LEU A 13 12.31 18.88 15.25
CA LEU A 13 12.56 18.37 16.61
C LEU A 13 13.95 17.71 16.66
N TYR A 14 14.82 18.21 17.53
CA TYR A 14 16.10 17.57 17.83
C TYR A 14 15.97 16.83 19.15
N ALA A 15 16.41 15.57 19.25
CA ALA A 15 16.47 14.83 20.51
C ALA A 15 17.81 14.14 20.70
N PHE A 16 18.33 14.15 21.92
CA PHE A 16 19.60 13.49 22.26
C PHE A 16 19.32 12.39 23.27
N THR A 17 19.56 11.14 22.87
CA THR A 17 19.33 9.95 23.69
C THR A 17 20.08 8.75 23.13
N THR A 18 20.53 7.88 24.03
CA THR A 18 21.02 6.53 23.69
C THR A 18 19.94 5.46 23.88
N ASP A 19 18.81 5.80 24.50
CA ASP A 19 17.65 4.90 24.65
C ASP A 19 16.77 4.94 23.40
N GLU A 20 16.76 3.83 22.67
CA GLU A 20 15.95 3.62 21.47
C GLU A 20 14.44 3.66 21.75
N GLN A 21 14.00 3.17 22.91
CA GLN A 21 12.59 3.20 23.27
C GLN A 21 12.12 4.64 23.48
N LEU A 22 12.96 5.47 24.10
CA LEU A 22 12.68 6.89 24.24
C LEU A 22 12.64 7.59 22.88
N ALA A 23 13.61 7.34 21.99
CA ALA A 23 13.62 7.92 20.64
C ALA A 23 12.34 7.56 19.87
N LYS A 24 11.92 6.29 19.94
CA LYS A 24 10.69 5.80 19.33
C LYS A 24 9.45 6.47 19.93
N ARG A 25 9.37 6.57 21.26
CA ARG A 25 8.27 7.26 21.95
C ARG A 25 8.17 8.73 21.53
N ILE A 26 9.29 9.43 21.38
CA ILE A 26 9.30 10.81 20.90
C ILE A 26 8.75 10.88 19.48
N ALA A 27 9.21 10.00 18.58
CA ALA A 27 8.73 9.94 17.20
C ALA A 27 7.23 9.66 17.09
N GLU A 28 6.70 8.76 17.92
CA GLU A 28 5.30 8.32 17.88
C GLU A 28 4.34 9.30 18.57
N ASN A 29 4.80 10.02 19.59
CA ASN A 29 3.95 10.90 20.40
C ASN A 29 4.09 12.39 20.07
N THR A 30 4.93 12.77 19.09
CA THR A 30 5.10 14.17 18.68
C THR A 30 4.82 14.37 17.19
N SER A 31 4.57 15.62 16.80
CA SER A 31 4.38 16.01 15.40
C SER A 31 5.28 17.21 15.09
N SER A 32 6.13 17.08 14.08
CA SER A 32 7.07 18.11 13.61
C SER A 32 7.28 17.97 12.11
N GLY A 33 7.86 18.99 11.47
CA GLY A 33 8.21 18.93 10.04
C GLY A 33 9.31 17.91 9.74
N GLY A 34 10.29 17.80 10.63
CA GLY A 34 11.31 16.76 10.62
C GLY A 34 11.87 16.50 12.03
N MET A 35 12.60 15.40 12.18
CA MET A 35 13.21 15.02 13.46
C MET A 35 14.65 14.55 13.25
N CYS A 36 15.53 14.86 14.20
CA CYS A 36 16.89 14.34 14.25
C CYS A 36 17.22 13.84 15.65
N ILE A 37 17.82 12.65 15.70
CA ILE A 37 18.28 12.02 16.93
C ILE A 37 19.81 12.11 16.96
N ASN A 38 20.37 12.62 18.05
CA ASN A 38 21.80 12.78 18.29
C ASN A 38 22.56 13.66 17.29
N ASP A 39 21.85 14.50 16.54
CA ASP A 39 22.45 15.46 15.62
C ASP A 39 21.51 16.66 15.42
N THR A 40 22.02 17.73 14.82
CA THR A 40 21.27 18.92 14.44
C THR A 40 21.55 19.30 13.00
N VAL A 41 20.58 19.88 12.31
CA VAL A 41 20.73 20.50 10.97
C VAL A 41 21.09 19.54 9.82
N MET A 42 21.76 18.43 10.08
CA MET A 42 22.27 17.50 9.08
C MET A 42 21.21 16.92 8.15
N GLN A 43 19.95 16.83 8.58
CA GLN A 43 18.84 16.44 7.72
C GLN A 43 18.64 17.35 6.50
N MET A 44 19.08 18.61 6.56
CA MET A 44 19.02 19.53 5.42
C MET A 44 20.02 19.18 4.31
N GLY A 45 21.08 18.44 4.60
CA GLY A 45 22.07 17.99 3.61
C GLY A 45 21.67 16.73 2.85
N VAL A 46 20.59 16.05 3.27
CA VAL A 46 20.16 14.78 2.67
C VAL A 46 19.04 15.03 1.66
N ASP A 47 19.39 15.03 0.38
CA ASP A 47 18.49 15.33 -0.76
C ASP A 47 17.26 14.41 -0.88
N THR A 48 17.36 13.20 -0.36
CA THR A 48 16.25 12.23 -0.33
C THR A 48 15.24 12.50 0.78
N LEU A 49 15.60 13.29 1.79
CA LEU A 49 14.69 13.67 2.87
C LEU A 49 13.90 14.93 2.49
N PRO A 50 12.56 14.85 2.42
CA PRO A 50 11.75 16.03 2.16
C PRO A 50 11.86 17.00 3.35
N PHE A 51 12.15 18.27 3.06
CA PHE A 51 12.21 19.33 4.05
C PHE A 51 10.96 20.22 3.93
N GLY A 52 10.20 20.32 5.02
CA GLY A 52 8.92 21.02 5.06
C GLY A 52 8.35 21.12 6.45
N GLY A 53 7.40 22.04 6.64
CA GLY A 53 6.71 22.26 7.91
C GLY A 53 5.37 21.52 8.01
N VAL A 54 4.79 21.53 9.21
CA VAL A 54 3.43 21.03 9.47
C VAL A 54 2.70 21.94 10.45
N GLY A 55 1.46 22.30 10.11
CA GLY A 55 0.65 23.22 10.93
C GLY A 55 1.28 24.61 10.96
N SER A 56 1.51 25.16 12.15
CA SER A 56 2.05 26.52 12.33
C SER A 56 3.48 26.70 11.82
N SER A 57 4.25 25.62 11.63
CA SER A 57 5.58 25.68 11.03
C SER A 57 5.58 25.69 9.49
N GLY A 58 4.43 25.45 8.83
CA GLY A 58 4.30 25.51 7.38
C GLY A 58 3.51 24.37 6.77
N MET A 59 3.55 24.29 5.44
CA MET A 59 2.91 23.24 4.64
C MET A 59 3.76 22.87 3.42
N GLY A 60 3.52 21.67 2.89
CA GLY A 60 4.29 21.15 1.76
C GLY A 60 5.73 20.82 2.16
N ALA A 61 6.49 20.31 1.20
CA ALA A 61 7.90 20.01 1.36
C ALA A 61 8.62 20.15 0.03
N TYR A 62 9.93 20.36 0.09
CA TYR A 62 10.80 20.34 -1.07
C TYR A 62 12.05 19.50 -0.73
N HIS A 63 13.08 19.60 -1.58
CA HIS A 63 14.34 18.86 -1.58
C HIS A 63 14.34 17.65 -2.53
N GLY A 64 15.41 17.50 -3.32
CA GLY A 64 15.56 16.45 -4.32
C GLY A 64 14.32 16.21 -5.17
N LYS A 65 13.80 14.97 -5.12
CA LYS A 65 12.57 14.57 -5.82
C LYS A 65 11.33 15.31 -5.31
N ALA A 66 11.26 15.65 -4.02
CA ALA A 66 10.13 16.38 -3.46
C ALA A 66 10.02 17.80 -4.04
N SER A 67 11.14 18.47 -4.34
CA SER A 67 11.11 19.74 -5.09
C SER A 67 10.45 19.57 -6.46
N PHE A 68 10.88 18.55 -7.22
CA PHE A 68 10.31 18.27 -8.53
C PHE A 68 8.81 17.98 -8.42
N ASP A 69 8.41 17.12 -7.48
CA ASP A 69 7.00 16.80 -7.23
C ASP A 69 6.17 18.04 -6.84
N THR A 70 6.73 18.97 -6.06
CA THR A 70 6.06 20.20 -5.60
C THR A 70 5.85 21.21 -6.71
N PHE A 71 6.81 21.35 -7.63
CA PHE A 71 6.70 22.27 -8.76
C PHE A 71 6.17 21.63 -10.05
N THR A 72 5.76 20.36 -9.99
CA THR A 72 5.22 19.62 -11.15
C THR A 72 3.75 19.31 -10.98
N HIS A 73 2.95 19.70 -11.97
CA HIS A 73 1.55 19.26 -12.06
C HIS A 73 1.45 17.80 -12.53
N LYS A 74 0.99 16.90 -11.65
CA LYS A 74 0.77 15.47 -11.95
C LYS A 74 -0.51 15.27 -12.76
N LYS A 75 -0.41 15.39 -14.09
CA LYS A 75 -1.54 15.22 -15.02
C LYS A 75 -1.97 13.75 -15.12
N SER A 76 -3.14 13.42 -14.60
CA SER A 76 -3.78 12.11 -14.80
C SER A 76 -4.25 11.94 -16.24
N CYS A 77 -3.91 10.81 -16.86
CA CYS A 77 -4.32 10.45 -18.22
C CYS A 77 -4.84 9.01 -18.25
N LEU A 78 -6.06 8.81 -18.75
CA LEU A 78 -6.66 7.49 -18.95
C LEU A 78 -6.92 7.27 -20.44
N ILE A 79 -6.28 6.24 -21.01
CA ILE A 79 -6.51 5.82 -22.39
C ILE A 79 -7.26 4.48 -22.35
N ARG A 80 -8.45 4.45 -22.96
CA ARG A 80 -9.27 3.23 -23.08
C ARG A 80 -9.24 2.73 -24.52
N ASN A 81 -9.18 1.42 -24.70
CA ASN A 81 -9.38 0.79 -26.01
C ASN A 81 -10.88 0.58 -26.30
N PHE A 82 -11.21 0.32 -27.57
CA PHE A 82 -12.58 0.06 -28.04
C PHE A 82 -12.92 -1.44 -28.04
N ALA A 83 -12.32 -2.24 -27.15
CA ALA A 83 -12.55 -3.68 -27.13
C ALA A 83 -14.02 -3.98 -26.79
N ALA A 84 -14.71 -4.69 -27.69
CA ALA A 84 -16.14 -4.98 -27.57
C ALA A 84 -16.51 -5.71 -26.28
N ILE A 85 -15.63 -6.57 -25.77
CA ILE A 85 -15.83 -7.28 -24.49
C ILE A 85 -15.84 -6.29 -23.31
N GLY A 86 -14.88 -5.37 -23.27
CA GLY A 86 -14.80 -4.35 -22.22
C GLY A 86 -15.98 -3.38 -22.26
N GLU A 87 -16.44 -3.05 -23.47
CA GLU A 87 -17.63 -2.21 -23.68
C GLU A 87 -18.92 -2.92 -23.22
N LYS A 88 -19.05 -4.21 -23.54
CA LYS A 88 -20.18 -5.04 -23.11
C LYS A 88 -20.21 -5.22 -21.59
N LEU A 89 -19.07 -5.45 -20.96
CA LEU A 89 -18.94 -5.55 -19.50
C LEU A 89 -19.24 -4.21 -18.81
N GLY A 90 -18.87 -3.09 -19.44
CA GLY A 90 -19.16 -1.73 -18.96
C GLY A 90 -20.56 -1.22 -19.29
N SER A 91 -21.38 -1.98 -20.02
CA SER A 91 -22.68 -1.54 -20.56
C SER A 91 -23.67 -1.04 -19.50
N GLY A 92 -23.51 -1.47 -18.25
CA GLY A 92 -24.29 -0.95 -17.13
C GLY A 92 -24.16 0.56 -16.91
N ARG A 93 -23.10 1.21 -17.42
CA ARG A 93 -22.87 2.66 -17.30
C ARG A 93 -23.82 3.51 -18.13
N TYR A 94 -24.47 2.92 -19.14
CA TYR A 94 -25.36 3.63 -20.04
C TYR A 94 -26.85 3.47 -19.68
N PRO A 95 -27.66 4.51 -19.89
CA PRO A 95 -29.11 4.44 -19.77
C PRO A 95 -29.76 3.40 -20.71
N PRO A 96 -30.99 2.92 -20.42
CA PRO A 96 -31.73 3.14 -19.18
C PRO A 96 -31.15 2.33 -18.01
N TYR A 97 -31.17 2.93 -16.82
CA TYR A 97 -30.69 2.32 -15.58
C TYR A 97 -31.80 1.49 -14.94
N THR A 98 -31.76 0.18 -15.16
CA THR A 98 -32.66 -0.77 -14.50
C THR A 98 -32.09 -1.22 -13.16
N ASP A 99 -32.94 -1.65 -12.22
CA ASP A 99 -32.51 -2.11 -10.89
C ASP A 99 -31.51 -3.28 -10.98
N GLY A 100 -31.61 -4.11 -12.01
CA GLY A 100 -30.64 -5.17 -12.32
C GLY A 100 -29.25 -4.64 -12.68
N LYS A 101 -29.16 -3.58 -13.50
CA LYS A 101 -27.87 -2.96 -13.86
C LYS A 101 -27.25 -2.24 -12.66
N LEU A 102 -28.08 -1.55 -11.88
CA LEU A 102 -27.64 -0.81 -10.69
C LEU A 102 -27.15 -1.75 -9.59
N SER A 103 -27.88 -2.84 -9.32
CA SER A 103 -27.45 -3.87 -8.36
C SER A 103 -26.15 -4.55 -8.81
N PHE A 104 -25.99 -4.82 -10.12
CA PHE A 104 -24.75 -5.37 -10.67
C PHE A 104 -23.55 -4.43 -10.47
N ILE A 105 -23.67 -3.15 -10.86
CA ILE A 105 -22.61 -2.16 -10.68
C ILE A 105 -22.26 -1.99 -9.21
N THR A 106 -23.28 -1.86 -8.35
CA THR A 106 -23.08 -1.69 -6.91
C THR A 106 -22.36 -2.89 -6.31
N THR A 107 -22.71 -4.11 -6.73
CA THR A 107 -22.07 -5.34 -6.28
C THR A 107 -20.61 -5.45 -6.75
N LEU A 108 -20.31 -4.95 -7.94
CA LEU A 108 -18.95 -4.93 -8.50
C LEU A 108 -18.06 -3.86 -7.84
N MET A 109 -18.61 -2.66 -7.61
CA MET A 109 -17.92 -1.53 -6.99
C MET A 109 -17.83 -1.63 -5.47
N ARG A 110 -18.56 -2.57 -4.85
CA ARG A 110 -18.50 -2.81 -3.40
C ARG A 110 -17.07 -3.18 -3.01
N LYS A 111 -16.45 -2.39 -2.13
CA LYS A 111 -15.12 -2.67 -1.57
C LYS A 111 -15.16 -4.01 -0.83
N ARG A 112 -14.56 -5.05 -1.42
CA ARG A 112 -14.46 -6.37 -0.82
C ARG A 112 -13.15 -6.45 -0.02
N ASN A 113 -13.25 -6.46 1.30
CA ASN A 113 -12.13 -6.87 2.15
C ASN A 113 -12.14 -8.41 2.20
N GLY A 114 -11.53 -9.06 1.20
CA GLY A 114 -11.41 -10.52 1.16
C GLY A 114 -10.26 -11.02 2.05
N PRO A 115 -10.27 -12.29 2.50
CA PRO A 115 -9.13 -12.89 3.16
C PRO A 115 -7.91 -12.91 2.21
N SER A 116 -6.70 -12.76 2.77
CA SER A 116 -5.45 -12.80 1.99
C SER A 116 -5.25 -14.17 1.34
N LEU A 117 -5.61 -14.29 0.06
CA LEU A 117 -5.49 -15.50 -0.75
C LEU A 117 -4.03 -15.81 -1.17
N LYS A 118 -3.05 -15.27 -0.45
CA LYS A 118 -1.61 -15.39 -0.77
C LYS A 118 -1.15 -16.85 -0.86
N TYR A 119 -1.76 -17.75 -0.09
CA TYR A 119 -1.38 -19.17 0.00
C TYR A 119 -2.32 -20.14 -0.73
N LEU A 120 -3.45 -19.66 -1.27
CA LEU A 120 -4.40 -20.53 -1.99
C LEU A 120 -3.77 -21.28 -3.18
N PRO A 121 -2.96 -20.65 -4.07
CA PRO A 121 -2.34 -21.40 -5.16
C PRO A 121 -1.37 -22.48 -4.67
N HIS A 122 -0.77 -22.32 -3.49
CA HIS A 122 0.13 -23.33 -2.91
C HIS A 122 -0.65 -24.55 -2.41
N LEU A 123 -1.82 -24.34 -1.80
CA LEU A 123 -2.71 -25.42 -1.40
C LEU A 123 -3.27 -26.20 -2.59
N ILE A 124 -3.64 -25.51 -3.67
CA ILE A 124 -4.12 -26.16 -4.90
C ILE A 124 -2.99 -26.99 -5.54
N ALA A 125 -1.78 -26.43 -5.65
CA ALA A 125 -0.62 -27.15 -6.18
C ALA A 125 -0.28 -28.38 -5.33
N PHE A 126 -0.34 -28.27 -4.00
CA PHE A 126 -0.12 -29.39 -3.08
C PHE A 126 -1.20 -30.48 -3.27
N ALA A 127 -2.47 -30.10 -3.35
CA ALA A 127 -3.57 -31.05 -3.56
C ALA A 127 -3.48 -31.78 -4.90
N LEU A 128 -3.12 -31.06 -5.98
CA LEU A 128 -2.88 -31.67 -7.29
C LEU A 128 -1.68 -32.64 -7.25
N GLY A 129 -0.59 -32.25 -6.60
CA GLY A 129 0.58 -33.11 -6.42
C GLY A 129 0.27 -34.39 -5.64
N ALA A 130 -0.47 -34.27 -4.54
CA ALA A 130 -0.93 -35.41 -3.74
C ALA A 130 -1.87 -36.32 -4.54
N GLY A 131 -2.78 -35.74 -5.34
CA GLY A 131 -3.69 -36.49 -6.20
C GLY A 131 -2.97 -37.29 -7.29
N VAL A 132 -1.96 -36.70 -7.94
CA VAL A 132 -1.13 -37.39 -8.94
C VAL A 132 -0.33 -38.52 -8.30
N ALA A 133 0.29 -38.28 -7.13
CA ALA A 133 1.04 -39.30 -6.42
C ALA A 133 0.17 -40.49 -6.00
N TYR A 134 -1.04 -40.23 -5.49
CA TYR A 134 -2.00 -41.27 -5.15
C TYR A 134 -2.44 -42.06 -6.41
N GLY A 135 -2.72 -41.36 -7.51
CA GLY A 135 -3.07 -41.99 -8.79
C GLY A 135 -1.99 -42.96 -9.30
N ILE A 136 -0.72 -42.52 -9.28
CA ILE A 136 0.43 -43.36 -9.68
C ILE A 136 0.55 -44.58 -8.74
N ALA A 137 0.43 -44.39 -7.43
CA ALA A 137 0.50 -45.47 -6.46
C ALA A 137 -0.63 -46.52 -6.65
N THR A 138 -1.86 -46.07 -6.93
CA THR A 138 -2.98 -46.99 -7.23
C THR A 138 -2.79 -47.74 -8.55
N TRP A 139 -2.24 -47.09 -9.57
CA TRP A 139 -1.96 -47.70 -10.85
C TRP A 139 -0.86 -48.77 -10.75
N GLN A 140 0.23 -48.48 -10.01
CA GLN A 140 1.29 -49.44 -9.73
C GLN A 140 0.76 -50.66 -8.96
N LYS A 141 -0.12 -50.44 -7.98
CA LYS A 141 -0.75 -51.54 -7.22
C LYS A 141 -1.62 -52.44 -8.11
N MET A 142 -2.42 -51.86 -9.01
CA MET A 142 -3.21 -52.65 -9.98
C MET A 142 -2.33 -53.44 -10.96
N SER A 143 -1.22 -52.86 -11.43
CA SER A 143 -0.28 -53.59 -12.31
C SER A 143 0.46 -54.73 -11.59
N SER A 144 0.67 -54.64 -10.28
CA SER A 144 1.31 -55.72 -9.50
C SER A 144 0.37 -56.88 -9.13
N GLU A 145 -0.95 -56.67 -9.10
CA GLU A 145 -1.94 -57.74 -8.82
C GLU A 145 -2.32 -58.54 -10.08
N GLN A 146 -1.87 -58.12 -11.27
CA GLN A 146 -2.09 -58.81 -12.55
C GLN A 146 -0.92 -59.72 -12.99
N ILE A 147 0.14 -59.86 -12.18
CA ILE A 147 1.29 -60.77 -12.39
C ILE A 147 1.22 -61.93 -11.41
#